data_AF-A0A3G9JWL4-F1
#
_entry.id   AF-A0A3G9JWL4-F1
#
_cell.length_a   1.000
_cell.length_b   1.000
_cell.length_c   1.000
_cell.angle_alpha   90.00
_cell.angle_beta   90.00
_cell.angle_gamma   90.00
#
_symmetry.space_group_name_H-M   'P 1'
#
loop_
_entity.id
_entity.type
_entity.pdbx_description
1 polymer ?
#
loop_
_entity_poly.entity_id
_entity_poly.type
_entity_poly.pdbx_seq_one_letter_code
_entity_poly.pdbx_strand_id
1 'polypeptide(L)'
;MNFKKNFAAAVLSSAMVLTPAVASVSAAPSVALNGANAPTGVVVKSAKTTKGYKVYAAKKVVSRKKAAKAYASKSKTVAKALKGEKLDKSVTKQLKKLKKLSSSMARLYVKNDKKGKKSKNTKVTFKVNNLTKKVKKVYVLRFDSAKKKWFLTKTKVNYSKKTVTATLGNLGTYTLVYTK
;
A
#
# COMPACT_ATOMS: atom_id res chain seq x y z
N MET A 1 43.32 58.89 -40.67
CA MET A 1 43.55 57.66 -41.46
C MET A 1 44.55 56.77 -40.73
N ASN A 2 44.23 55.48 -40.58
CA ASN A 2 45.12 54.35 -40.24
C ASN A 2 45.68 54.31 -38.79
N PHE A 3 45.79 53.20 -38.06
CA PHE A 3 45.29 51.82 -38.11
C PHE A 3 45.80 51.14 -36.80
N LYS A 4 45.15 50.06 -36.35
CA LYS A 4 45.61 49.00 -35.39
C LYS A 4 45.49 49.33 -33.89
N LYS A 5 44.53 48.73 -33.16
CA LYS A 5 44.46 47.35 -32.62
C LYS A 5 45.51 47.07 -31.52
N ASN A 6 45.01 46.75 -30.31
CA ASN A 6 45.36 45.58 -29.46
C ASN A 6 44.98 45.90 -28.00
N PHE A 7 43.80 45.49 -27.52
CA PHE A 7 43.58 44.25 -26.75
C PHE A 7 44.60 44.01 -25.63
N ALA A 8 44.24 44.37 -24.40
CA ALA A 8 44.81 43.79 -23.18
C ALA A 8 43.66 43.55 -22.20
N ALA A 9 43.14 42.33 -22.27
CA ALA A 9 42.19 41.77 -21.33
C ALA A 9 42.91 41.42 -20.01
N ALA A 10 42.35 41.85 -18.89
CA ALA A 10 42.65 41.29 -17.58
C ALA A 10 41.31 41.02 -16.87
N VAL A 11 40.62 39.97 -17.33
CA VAL A 11 39.48 39.40 -16.62
C VAL A 11 40.05 38.59 -15.46
N LEU A 12 40.00 39.14 -14.24
CA LEU A 12 40.27 38.37 -13.04
C LEU A 12 39.21 37.26 -12.93
N SER A 13 39.69 36.04 -13.08
CA SER A 13 38.91 34.81 -13.04
C SER A 13 38.46 34.53 -11.62
N SER A 14 37.23 34.91 -11.28
CA SER A 14 36.53 34.32 -10.14
C SER A 14 36.04 32.95 -10.59
N ALA A 15 36.87 31.92 -10.35
CA ALA A 15 36.48 30.52 -10.49
C ALA A 15 35.43 30.21 -9.41
N MET A 16 34.17 30.52 -9.71
CA MET A 16 33.04 30.02 -8.96
C MET A 16 33.00 28.51 -9.23
N VAL A 17 33.53 27.72 -8.29
CA VAL A 17 33.38 26.27 -8.29
C VAL A 17 31.89 26.00 -8.12
N LEU A 18 31.16 25.96 -9.25
CA LEU A 18 29.88 25.27 -9.33
C LEU A 18 30.20 23.81 -9.10
N THR A 19 30.17 23.41 -7.83
CA THR A 19 29.90 22.01 -7.52
C THR A 19 28.59 21.69 -8.22
N PRO A 20 28.53 20.72 -9.14
CA PRO A 20 27.26 20.16 -9.51
C PRO A 20 26.73 19.57 -8.21
N ALA A 21 25.78 20.27 -7.58
CA ALA A 21 24.84 19.65 -6.70
C ALA A 21 24.23 18.55 -7.55
N VAL A 22 24.78 17.34 -7.41
CA VAL A 22 24.09 16.10 -7.74
C VAL A 22 22.86 16.15 -6.87
N ALA A 23 21.82 16.82 -7.40
CA ALA A 23 20.46 16.64 -7.01
C ALA A 23 20.33 15.13 -7.04
N SER A 24 20.35 14.53 -5.86
CA SER A 24 20.09 13.13 -5.69
C SER A 24 18.67 13.06 -6.20
N VAL A 25 18.52 12.68 -7.47
CA VAL A 25 17.23 12.42 -8.06
C VAL A 25 16.75 11.28 -7.21
N SER A 26 15.97 11.61 -6.18
CA SER A 26 15.05 10.72 -5.54
C SER A 26 14.11 10.37 -6.67
N ALA A 27 14.55 9.40 -7.49
CA ALA A 27 13.76 8.81 -8.53
C ALA A 27 12.52 8.35 -7.79
N ALA A 28 11.43 9.11 -7.97
CA ALA A 28 10.16 8.76 -7.42
C ALA A 28 9.95 7.31 -7.85
N PRO A 29 9.89 6.35 -6.90
CA PRO A 29 9.95 4.95 -7.27
C PRO A 29 8.81 4.68 -8.24
N SER A 30 9.20 4.36 -9.48
CA SER A 30 8.28 4.18 -10.59
C SER A 30 7.27 3.09 -10.25
N VAL A 31 6.02 3.53 -10.14
CA VAL A 31 4.88 2.69 -9.87
C VAL A 31 4.37 2.16 -11.21
N ALA A 32 4.87 0.99 -11.63
CA ALA A 32 4.18 0.19 -12.64
C ALA A 32 3.01 -0.54 -11.96
N LEU A 33 1.92 0.18 -11.69
CA LEU A 33 0.63 -0.43 -11.37
C LEU A 33 -0.04 -0.76 -12.71
N ASN A 34 0.33 -1.88 -13.31
CA ASN A 34 -0.60 -2.55 -14.22
C ASN A 34 -1.88 -2.76 -13.44
N GLY A 35 -3.01 -2.29 -13.97
CA GLY A 35 -4.36 -2.33 -13.39
C GLY A 35 -4.76 -3.68 -12.80
N ALA A 36 -4.19 -4.02 -11.66
CA ALA A 36 -4.51 -5.21 -10.93
C ALA A 36 -5.83 -4.89 -10.25
N ASN A 37 -6.93 -5.40 -10.82
CA ASN A 37 -8.26 -5.49 -10.23
C ASN A 37 -8.16 -5.91 -8.76
N ALA A 38 -7.92 -4.92 -7.92
CA ALA A 38 -8.03 -4.97 -6.49
C ALA A 38 -9.54 -5.03 -6.17
N PRO A 39 -9.93 -5.38 -4.93
CA PRO A 39 -11.34 -5.57 -4.59
C PRO A 39 -12.20 -4.44 -5.13
N THR A 40 -13.34 -4.73 -5.75
CA THR A 40 -14.18 -3.74 -6.45
C THR A 40 -14.29 -2.46 -5.62
N GLY A 41 -13.80 -1.34 -6.15
CA GLY A 41 -13.79 -0.04 -5.47
C GLY A 41 -12.57 0.28 -4.61
N VAL A 42 -11.57 -0.60 -4.53
CA VAL A 42 -10.30 -0.41 -3.81
C VAL A 42 -9.14 -0.71 -4.75
N VAL A 43 -8.16 0.19 -4.84
CA VAL A 43 -6.94 0.04 -5.65
C VAL A 43 -5.73 0.31 -4.77
N VAL A 44 -4.68 -0.51 -4.84
CA VAL A 44 -3.42 -0.20 -4.15
C VAL A 44 -2.76 0.95 -4.91
N LYS A 45 -2.68 2.14 -4.29
CA LYS A 45 -2.09 3.34 -4.91
C LYS A 45 -0.57 3.37 -4.74
N SER A 46 -0.10 2.96 -3.56
CA SER A 46 1.32 2.88 -3.27
C SER A 46 1.58 1.87 -2.17
N ALA A 47 2.71 1.19 -2.22
CA ALA A 47 3.15 0.30 -1.16
C ALA A 47 4.67 0.34 -1.06
N LYS A 48 5.17 0.83 0.07
CA LYS A 48 6.60 0.97 0.34
C LYS A 48 6.98 0.06 1.50
N THR A 49 7.89 -0.86 1.24
CA THR A 49 8.54 -1.63 2.29
C THR A 49 9.62 -0.79 2.94
N THR A 50 9.99 -1.07 4.19
CA THR A 50 11.13 -0.42 4.86
C THR A 50 12.45 -0.59 4.11
N LYS A 51 12.55 -1.66 3.30
CA LYS A 51 13.73 -2.01 2.51
C LYS A 51 13.63 -1.60 1.02
N GLY A 52 12.68 -0.73 0.66
CA GLY A 52 12.56 -0.19 -0.70
C GLY A 52 11.99 -1.12 -1.77
N TYR A 53 11.68 -2.38 -1.44
CA TYR A 53 11.09 -3.34 -2.38
C TYR A 53 9.72 -2.89 -2.93
N LYS A 54 9.49 -3.20 -4.21
CA LYS A 54 8.19 -3.05 -4.88
C LYS A 54 7.21 -4.11 -4.39
N VAL A 55 6.00 -3.68 -4.01
CA VAL A 55 4.92 -4.55 -3.53
C VAL A 55 3.81 -4.61 -4.56
N TYR A 56 3.29 -5.81 -4.78
CA TYR A 56 2.29 -6.14 -5.77
C TYR A 56 1.05 -6.72 -5.09
N ALA A 57 -0.10 -6.55 -5.73
CA ALA A 57 -1.36 -7.16 -5.32
C ALA A 57 -1.74 -8.27 -6.30
N ALA A 58 -1.82 -9.51 -5.83
CA ALA A 58 -2.32 -10.62 -6.61
C ALA A 58 -3.85 -10.58 -6.68
N LYS A 59 -4.39 -10.81 -7.88
CA LYS A 59 -5.84 -10.95 -8.12
C LYS A 59 -6.42 -12.23 -7.50
N LYS A 60 -5.63 -13.31 -7.43
CA LYS A 60 -6.09 -14.64 -6.97
C LYS A 60 -5.50 -14.99 -5.60
N VAL A 61 -6.37 -15.31 -4.64
CA VAL A 61 -5.99 -15.79 -3.31
C VAL A 61 -6.12 -17.31 -3.25
N VAL A 62 -5.01 -18.02 -3.47
CA VAL A 62 -5.01 -19.50 -3.54
C VAL A 62 -5.08 -20.14 -2.15
N SER A 63 -4.26 -19.69 -1.19
CA SER A 63 -4.09 -20.35 0.12
C SER A 63 -5.24 -20.15 1.11
N ARG A 64 -6.23 -19.31 0.80
CA ARG A 64 -7.38 -19.00 1.66
C ARG A 64 -8.71 -19.07 0.91
N LYS A 65 -8.80 -19.96 -0.09
CA LYS A 65 -9.94 -20.06 -1.02
C LYS A 65 -11.29 -20.15 -0.30
N LYS A 66 -11.43 -20.89 0.81
CA LYS A 66 -12.70 -21.02 1.56
C LYS A 66 -13.15 -19.69 2.19
N ALA A 67 -12.31 -19.08 3.02
CA ALA A 67 -12.61 -17.79 3.65
C ALA A 67 -12.76 -16.66 2.60
N ALA A 68 -11.91 -16.64 1.57
CA ALA A 68 -11.99 -15.67 0.48
C ALA A 68 -13.27 -15.84 -0.35
N LYS A 69 -13.70 -17.07 -0.67
CA LYS A 69 -14.96 -17.36 -1.37
C LYS A 69 -16.16 -16.96 -0.50
N ALA A 70 -16.13 -17.29 0.79
CA ALA A 70 -17.19 -16.88 1.71
C ALA A 70 -17.26 -15.35 1.87
N TYR A 71 -16.11 -14.66 1.88
CA TYR A 71 -16.04 -13.21 1.93
C TYR A 71 -16.52 -12.55 0.63
N ALA A 72 -16.26 -13.13 -0.53
CA ALA A 72 -16.73 -12.59 -1.81
C ALA A 72 -18.27 -12.68 -1.97
N SER A 73 -18.94 -13.57 -1.22
CA SER A 73 -20.39 -13.71 -1.27
C SER A 73 -21.11 -12.48 -0.69
N LYS A 74 -22.05 -11.91 -1.46
CA LYS A 74 -22.85 -10.73 -1.06
C LYS A 74 -23.70 -10.99 0.20
N SER A 75 -24.25 -12.21 0.34
CA SER A 75 -25.15 -12.60 1.45
C SER A 75 -24.43 -12.86 2.77
N LYS A 76 -23.10 -12.96 2.77
CA LYS A 76 -22.32 -13.28 3.98
C LYS A 76 -21.73 -12.03 4.61
N THR A 77 -21.92 -11.87 5.93
CA THR A 77 -21.22 -10.86 6.72
C THR A 77 -19.75 -11.23 6.92
N VAL A 78 -18.93 -10.28 7.39
CA VAL A 78 -17.52 -10.54 7.74
C VAL A 78 -17.41 -11.67 8.77
N ALA A 79 -18.29 -11.66 9.78
CA ALA A 79 -18.37 -12.71 10.80
C ALA A 79 -18.65 -14.10 10.20
N LYS A 80 -19.63 -14.21 9.29
CA LYS A 80 -19.95 -15.49 8.61
C LYS A 80 -18.81 -15.95 7.71
N ALA A 81 -18.09 -15.02 7.07
CA ALA A 81 -16.97 -15.34 6.18
C ALA A 81 -15.75 -15.90 6.92
N LEU A 82 -15.53 -15.48 8.17
CA LEU A 82 -14.40 -15.90 9.02
C LEU A 82 -14.77 -17.01 10.02
N LYS A 83 -15.94 -17.65 9.89
CA LYS A 83 -16.35 -18.73 10.80
C LYS A 83 -15.36 -19.89 10.73
N GLY A 84 -14.82 -20.29 11.88
CA GLY A 84 -13.82 -21.37 12.01
C GLY A 84 -12.38 -20.94 11.73
N GLU A 85 -12.13 -19.67 11.41
CA GLU A 85 -10.76 -19.15 11.27
C GLU A 85 -10.18 -18.72 12.62
N LYS A 86 -8.86 -18.81 12.79
CA LYS A 86 -8.19 -18.28 13.99
C LYS A 86 -8.14 -16.75 13.94
N LEU A 87 -8.68 -16.10 14.97
CA LEU A 87 -8.79 -14.65 15.06
C LEU A 87 -7.92 -14.11 16.21
N ASP A 88 -7.32 -12.94 16.01
CA ASP A 88 -6.74 -12.16 17.08
C ASP A 88 -7.83 -11.54 17.97
N LYS A 89 -7.52 -11.28 19.26
CA LYS A 89 -8.44 -10.68 20.23
C LYS A 89 -9.10 -9.40 19.69
N SER A 90 -8.35 -8.57 18.96
CA SER A 90 -8.85 -7.34 18.33
C SER A 90 -9.96 -7.62 17.30
N VAL A 91 -9.79 -8.67 16.49
CA VAL A 91 -10.77 -9.10 15.50
C VAL A 91 -12.00 -9.67 16.19
N THR A 92 -11.81 -10.59 17.15
CA THR A 92 -12.92 -11.23 17.87
C THR A 92 -13.84 -10.22 18.53
N LYS A 93 -13.28 -9.21 19.22
CA LYS A 93 -14.08 -8.16 19.90
C LYS A 93 -14.93 -7.33 18.95
N GLN A 94 -14.48 -7.13 17.71
CA GLN A 94 -15.15 -6.24 16.76
C GLN A 94 -15.88 -6.99 15.63
N LEU A 95 -15.74 -8.32 15.55
CA LEU A 95 -16.14 -9.13 14.40
C LEU A 95 -17.60 -8.92 13.97
N LYS A 96 -18.53 -8.86 14.94
CA LYS A 96 -19.97 -8.63 14.69
C LYS A 96 -20.26 -7.23 14.14
N LYS A 97 -19.41 -6.25 14.42
CA LYS A 97 -19.57 -4.84 14.02
C LYS A 97 -18.88 -4.53 12.68
N LEU A 98 -18.01 -5.42 12.20
CA LEU A 98 -17.28 -5.24 10.95
C LEU A 98 -18.19 -5.38 9.73
N LYS A 99 -18.09 -4.38 8.85
CA LYS A 99 -18.74 -4.35 7.53
C LYS A 99 -17.69 -4.39 6.44
N LYS A 100 -18.05 -4.98 5.31
CA LYS A 100 -17.18 -5.05 4.13
C LYS A 100 -17.06 -3.66 3.51
N LEU A 101 -15.84 -3.17 3.36
CA LEU A 101 -15.55 -1.99 2.54
C LEU A 101 -15.16 -2.42 1.12
N SER A 102 -14.50 -3.57 1.02
CA SER A 102 -14.07 -4.22 -0.22
C SER A 102 -14.98 -5.41 -0.55
N SER A 103 -15.24 -5.66 -1.84
CA SER A 103 -16.04 -6.82 -2.27
C SER A 103 -15.31 -8.16 -2.16
N SER A 104 -13.97 -8.14 -2.24
CA SER A 104 -13.13 -9.34 -2.27
C SER A 104 -11.88 -9.16 -1.40
N MET A 105 -11.09 -10.23 -1.33
CA MET A 105 -9.77 -10.24 -0.70
C MET A 105 -8.71 -10.30 -1.80
N ALA A 106 -7.59 -9.63 -1.56
CA ALA A 106 -6.40 -9.72 -2.42
C ALA A 106 -5.19 -10.16 -1.59
N ARG A 107 -4.10 -10.56 -2.24
CA ARG A 107 -2.84 -10.89 -1.55
C ARG A 107 -1.76 -9.89 -1.91
N LEU A 108 -1.15 -9.24 -0.91
CA LEU A 108 0.07 -8.46 -1.14
C LEU A 108 1.30 -9.36 -1.09
N TYR A 109 2.26 -9.10 -1.97
CA TYR A 109 3.54 -9.80 -2.01
C TYR A 109 4.62 -8.91 -2.63
N VAL A 110 5.89 -9.26 -2.45
CA VAL A 110 7.01 -8.63 -3.16
C VAL A 110 7.38 -9.53 -4.34
N LYS A 111 7.46 -8.97 -5.56
CA LYS A 111 7.96 -9.73 -6.74
C LYS A 111 9.46 -9.96 -6.52
N ASN A 112 9.93 -11.19 -6.78
CA ASN A 112 11.28 -11.69 -6.49
C ASN A 112 11.57 -12.06 -5.03
N ASP A 113 10.55 -12.50 -4.27
CA ASP A 113 10.76 -13.15 -2.97
C ASP A 113 11.36 -14.57 -3.10
N LYS A 114 12.45 -14.71 -3.88
CA LYS A 114 13.23 -15.95 -4.03
C LYS A 114 13.92 -16.38 -2.71
N LYS A 115 13.91 -15.54 -1.67
CA LYS A 115 14.57 -15.79 -0.37
C LYS A 115 13.63 -15.77 0.84
N GLY A 116 12.30 -15.77 0.67
CA GLY A 116 11.34 -15.75 1.78
C GLY A 116 11.52 -14.56 2.74
N LYS A 117 12.08 -13.44 2.26
CA LYS A 117 12.34 -12.24 3.05
C LYS A 117 11.01 -11.51 3.27
N LYS A 118 10.31 -11.92 4.33
CA LYS A 118 9.09 -11.29 4.84
C LYS A 118 9.30 -9.77 4.92
N SER A 119 8.64 -9.02 4.04
CA SER A 119 8.61 -7.57 4.14
C SER A 119 7.79 -7.17 5.36
N LYS A 120 8.50 -6.89 6.45
CA LYS A 120 7.90 -6.37 7.69
C LYS A 120 7.69 -4.85 7.57
N ASN A 121 6.70 -4.33 8.27
CA ASN A 121 6.42 -2.90 8.38
C ASN A 121 6.22 -2.19 7.02
N THR A 122 5.45 -2.82 6.13
CA THR A 122 5.15 -2.24 4.82
C THR A 122 4.05 -1.18 4.96
N LYS A 123 4.34 0.07 4.59
CA LYS A 123 3.34 1.13 4.49
C LYS A 123 2.59 1.00 3.16
N VAL A 124 1.29 0.75 3.22
CA VAL A 124 0.43 0.56 2.05
C VAL A 124 -0.67 1.59 2.07
N THR A 125 -0.87 2.26 0.94
CA THR A 125 -1.95 3.22 0.70
C THR A 125 -2.88 2.67 -0.37
N PHE A 126 -4.14 2.54 0.00
CA PHE A 126 -5.25 2.12 -0.84
C PHE A 126 -6.05 3.35 -1.27
N LYS A 127 -6.38 3.48 -2.55
CA LYS A 127 -7.42 4.36 -3.05
C LYS A 127 -8.76 3.62 -2.92
N VAL A 128 -9.76 4.25 -2.32
CA VAL A 128 -11.07 3.67 -2.06
C VAL A 128 -12.13 4.60 -2.63
N ASN A 129 -12.63 4.29 -3.83
CA ASN A 129 -13.43 5.23 -4.63
C ASN A 129 -14.75 5.64 -3.93
N ASN A 130 -15.30 4.74 -3.11
CA ASN A 130 -16.57 4.92 -2.39
C ASN A 130 -16.37 5.34 -0.92
N LEU A 131 -15.19 5.85 -0.57
CA LEU A 131 -14.91 6.32 0.79
C LEU A 131 -15.64 7.64 1.07
N THR A 132 -16.54 7.62 2.06
CA THR A 132 -17.32 8.78 2.50
C THR A 132 -17.15 9.02 3.99
N LYS A 133 -17.47 10.23 4.48
CA LYS A 133 -17.41 10.58 5.92
C LYS A 133 -18.31 9.69 6.81
N LYS A 134 -19.29 8.99 6.22
CA LYS A 134 -20.12 7.98 6.91
C LYS A 134 -19.33 6.73 7.32
N VAL A 135 -18.17 6.49 6.71
CA VAL A 135 -17.25 5.37 7.03
C VAL A 135 -16.22 5.87 8.05
N LYS A 136 -16.54 5.80 9.35
CA LYS A 136 -15.73 6.43 10.42
C LYS A 136 -14.42 5.70 10.71
N LYS A 137 -14.46 4.38 10.92
CA LYS A 137 -13.28 3.61 11.33
C LYS A 137 -12.98 2.50 10.33
N VAL A 138 -11.99 2.74 9.46
CA VAL A 138 -11.52 1.76 8.48
C VAL A 138 -10.36 0.96 9.04
N TYR A 139 -10.35 -0.33 8.76
CA TYR A 139 -9.31 -1.27 9.14
C TYR A 139 -8.87 -2.09 7.95
N VAL A 140 -7.59 -2.51 7.97
CA VAL A 140 -7.15 -3.63 7.13
C VAL A 140 -7.35 -4.91 7.93
N LEU A 141 -8.25 -5.77 7.44
CA LEU A 141 -8.35 -7.15 7.90
C LEU A 141 -7.31 -7.96 7.13
N ARG A 142 -6.27 -8.43 7.83
CA ARG A 142 -5.16 -9.17 7.22
C ARG A 142 -5.01 -10.55 7.82
N PHE A 143 -4.63 -11.51 7.00
CA PHE A 143 -4.21 -12.82 7.43
C PHE A 143 -2.68 -12.88 7.54
N ASP A 144 -2.18 -13.25 8.72
CA ASP A 144 -0.76 -13.55 8.91
C ASP A 144 -0.52 -15.04 8.67
N SER A 145 0.20 -15.36 7.59
CA SER A 145 0.50 -16.75 7.24
C SER A 145 1.41 -17.46 8.24
N ALA A 146 2.29 -16.73 8.94
CA ALA A 146 3.18 -17.33 9.93
C ALA A 146 2.40 -17.71 11.19
N LYS A 147 1.52 -16.82 11.67
CA LYS A 147 0.69 -17.09 12.87
C LYS A 147 -0.59 -17.87 12.57
N LYS A 148 -0.86 -18.14 11.29
CA LYS A 148 -2.11 -18.70 10.76
C LYS A 148 -3.36 -18.03 11.36
N LYS A 149 -3.34 -16.69 11.50
CA LYS A 149 -4.32 -15.92 12.29
C LYS A 149 -4.69 -14.61 11.59
N TRP A 150 -5.95 -14.18 11.75
CA TRP A 150 -6.45 -12.90 11.24
C TRP A 150 -6.23 -11.77 12.25
N PHE A 151 -5.87 -10.60 11.74
CA PHE A 151 -5.58 -9.38 12.50
C PHE A 151 -6.33 -8.19 11.92
N LEU A 152 -6.77 -7.28 12.78
CA LEU A 152 -7.22 -5.95 12.39
C LEU A 152 -6.06 -4.97 12.56
N THR A 153 -5.75 -4.25 11.49
CA THR A 153 -4.73 -3.19 11.52
C THR A 153 -5.43 -1.85 11.37
N LYS A 154 -5.19 -0.94 12.32
CA LYS A 154 -5.70 0.44 12.27
C LYS A 154 -5.16 1.14 11.02
N THR A 155 -5.94 2.06 10.47
CA THR A 155 -5.58 2.81 9.27
C THR A 155 -5.70 4.31 9.50
N LYS A 156 -4.96 5.08 8.70
CA LYS A 156 -5.12 6.52 8.55
C LYS A 156 -6.00 6.77 7.32
N VAL A 157 -7.12 7.45 7.52
CA VAL A 157 -8.11 7.70 6.47
C VAL A 157 -7.98 9.15 6.01
N ASN A 158 -7.90 9.37 4.69
CA ASN A 158 -7.97 10.68 4.09
C ASN A 158 -9.16 10.71 3.11
N TYR A 159 -10.24 11.35 3.54
CA TYR A 159 -11.49 11.43 2.79
C TYR A 159 -11.38 12.29 1.53
N SER A 160 -10.64 13.41 1.58
CA SER A 160 -10.41 14.30 0.44
C SER A 160 -9.73 13.55 -0.71
N LYS A 161 -8.65 12.83 -0.42
CA LYS A 161 -7.90 12.05 -1.42
C LYS A 161 -8.52 10.67 -1.68
N LYS A 162 -9.62 10.32 -0.99
CA LYS A 162 -10.24 8.99 -1.00
C LYS A 162 -9.23 7.85 -0.78
N THR A 163 -8.37 8.00 0.23
CA THR A 163 -7.30 7.03 0.52
C THR A 163 -7.31 6.52 1.94
N VAL A 164 -6.81 5.30 2.11
CA VAL A 164 -6.63 4.60 3.38
C VAL A 164 -5.19 4.12 3.46
N THR A 165 -4.46 4.48 4.49
CA THR A 165 -3.05 4.09 4.67
C THR A 165 -2.88 3.21 5.90
N ALA A 166 -2.15 2.12 5.78
CA ALA A 166 -1.87 1.19 6.87
C ALA A 166 -0.40 0.76 6.86
N THR A 167 0.17 0.54 8.04
CA THR A 167 1.48 -0.11 8.17
C THR A 167 1.24 -1.59 8.50
N LEU A 168 1.57 -2.47 7.57
CA LEU A 168 1.35 -3.90 7.68
C LEU A 168 2.61 -4.57 8.23
N GLY A 169 2.47 -5.26 9.36
CA GLY A 169 3.58 -5.99 9.98
C GLY A 169 4.11 -7.15 9.15
N ASN A 170 3.26 -7.77 8.31
CA ASN A 170 3.62 -8.77 7.31
C ASN A 170 2.71 -8.60 6.09
N LEU A 171 3.23 -8.92 4.91
CA LEU A 171 2.42 -9.05 3.70
C LEU A 171 1.65 -10.38 3.69
N GLY A 172 0.51 -10.40 3.02
CA GLY A 172 -0.37 -11.56 3.00
C GLY A 172 -1.72 -11.25 2.39
N THR A 173 -2.70 -12.11 2.65
CA THR A 173 -4.09 -11.87 2.26
C THR A 173 -4.67 -10.72 3.07
N TYR A 174 -5.34 -9.77 2.41
CA TYR A 174 -5.92 -8.60 3.04
C TYR A 174 -7.25 -8.21 2.39
N THR A 175 -8.02 -7.42 3.13
CA THR A 175 -9.21 -6.73 2.65
C THR A 175 -9.49 -5.50 3.53
N LEU A 176 -10.26 -4.55 3.03
CA LEU A 176 -10.70 -3.40 3.84
C LEU A 176 -12.08 -3.67 4.45
N VAL A 177 -12.18 -3.37 5.73
CA VAL A 177 -13.42 -3.44 6.51
C VAL A 177 -13.60 -2.15 7.28
N TYR A 178 -14.81 -1.86 7.71
CA TYR A 178 -15.09 -0.69 8.53
C TYR A 178 -16.07 -1.00 9.64
N THR A 179 -16.08 -0.18 10.68
CA THR A 179 -17.20 -0.08 11.61
C THR A 179 -17.91 1.25 11.38
N LYS A 180 -19.24 1.25 11.46
CA LYS A 180 -20.04 2.48 11.50
C LYS A 180 -19.64 3.31 12.73
#